data_AF-A0A820DZ37-F1
#
_entry.id   AF-A0A820DZ37-F1
#
_cell.length_a   1.000
_cell.length_b   1.000
_cell.length_c   1.000
_cell.angle_alpha   90.00
_cell.angle_beta   90.00
_cell.angle_gamma   90.00
#
_symmetry.space_group_name_H-M   'P 1'
#
loop_
_entity.id
_entity.type
_entity.pdbx_description
1 polymer ?
#
loop_
_entity_poly.entity_id
_entity_poly.type
_entity_poly.pdbx_seq_one_letter_code
_entity_poly.pdbx_strand_id
1 'polypeptide(L)'
;GFHRTICIFNYQDIWHLAKAPHLFANKVLFQKDRSAAYCMAQYLDVRNKMKQEKKEYSIVDENFYKQLQNVEFGNKKKLMK
;
A
#
# COMPACT_ATOMS: atom_id res chain seq x y z
N GLY A 1 -0.64 14.31 -13.68
CA GLY A 1 -0.87 14.38 -15.15
C GLY A 1 -1.68 13.16 -15.59
N PHE A 2 -2.14 13.05 -16.84
CA PHE A 2 -2.99 11.93 -17.28
C PHE A 2 -2.44 11.19 -18.49
N HIS A 3 -2.67 9.88 -18.59
CA HIS A 3 -2.46 9.11 -19.82
C HIS A 3 -3.61 8.12 -19.99
N ARG A 4 -4.29 8.17 -21.15
CA ARG A 4 -5.52 7.40 -21.39
C ARG A 4 -6.51 7.56 -20.22
N THR A 5 -6.85 8.81 -19.89
CA THR A 5 -7.75 9.22 -18.80
C THR A 5 -7.40 8.75 -17.37
N ILE A 6 -6.32 8.00 -17.17
CA ILE A 6 -5.85 7.54 -15.85
C ILE A 6 -4.78 8.51 -15.33
N CYS A 7 -4.91 8.91 -14.06
CA CYS A 7 -3.94 9.75 -13.37
C CYS A 7 -2.56 9.05 -13.31
N ILE A 8 -1.52 9.80 -13.63
CA ILE A 8 -0.12 9.45 -13.39
C ILE A 8 0.31 10.21 -12.15
N PHE A 9 0.57 9.47 -11.07
CA PHE A 9 0.97 10.04 -9.80
C PHE A 9 2.37 10.66 -9.89
N ASN A 10 2.52 11.81 -9.22
CA ASN A 10 3.80 12.50 -9.04
C ASN A 10 4.18 12.55 -7.54
N TYR A 11 5.28 13.23 -7.21
CA TYR A 11 5.76 13.33 -5.83
C TYR A 11 4.76 13.99 -4.86
N GLN A 12 3.88 14.86 -5.34
CA GLN A 12 2.88 15.57 -4.52
C GLN A 12 1.75 14.63 -4.08
N ASP A 13 1.44 13.61 -4.88
CA ASP A 13 0.39 12.64 -4.59
C ASP A 13 0.80 11.61 -3.51
N ILE A 14 2.11 11.42 -3.29
CA ILE A 14 2.64 10.32 -2.47
C ILE A 14 2.12 10.34 -1.03
N TRP A 15 1.98 11.52 -0.41
CA TRP A 15 1.44 11.61 0.95
C TRP A 15 0.00 11.11 1.05
N HIS A 16 -0.83 11.43 0.07
CA HIS A 16 -2.20 10.97 0.01
C HIS A 16 -2.25 9.46 -0.22
N LEU A 17 -1.45 8.95 -1.15
CA LEU A 17 -1.34 7.52 -1.43
C LEU A 17 -0.87 6.71 -0.22
N ALA A 18 0.09 7.23 0.56
CA ALA A 18 0.62 6.56 1.73
C ALA A 18 -0.40 6.38 2.87
N LYS A 19 -1.43 7.25 2.92
CA LYS A 19 -2.51 7.21 3.91
C LYS A 19 -3.78 6.56 3.39
N ALA A 20 -3.86 6.28 2.10
CA ALA A 20 -5.02 5.66 1.51
C ALA A 20 -5.17 4.22 2.06
N PRO A 21 -6.40 3.74 2.25
CA PRO A 21 -6.64 2.38 2.74
C PRO A 21 -6.29 1.29 1.71
N HIS A 22 -6.09 1.68 0.45
CA HIS A 22 -5.79 0.78 -0.66
C HIS A 22 -4.40 0.14 -0.52
N LEU A 23 -4.29 -1.16 -0.83
CA LEU A 23 -3.00 -1.88 -0.83
C LEU A 23 -2.07 -1.43 -1.96
N PHE A 24 -2.66 -1.07 -3.11
CA PHE A 24 -1.93 -0.72 -4.33
C PHE A 24 -2.51 0.55 -4.97
N ALA A 25 -1.68 1.24 -5.74
CA ALA A 25 -2.07 2.41 -6.50
C ALA A 25 -1.60 2.26 -7.97
N ASN A 26 -2.38 2.80 -8.91
CA ASN A 26 -2.07 2.78 -10.34
C ASN A 26 -2.39 4.15 -10.99
N LYS A 27 -1.50 4.83 -11.75
CA LYS A 27 -0.16 4.41 -12.22
C LYS A 27 0.94 5.40 -11.83
N VAL A 28 2.16 4.89 -11.65
CA VAL A 28 3.40 5.66 -11.53
C VAL A 28 4.23 5.42 -12.78
N LEU A 29 4.77 6.48 -13.40
CA LEU A 29 5.65 6.36 -14.57
C LEU A 29 6.99 7.02 -14.29
N PHE A 30 8.06 6.23 -14.22
CA PHE A 30 9.43 6.72 -14.00
C PHE A 30 9.89 7.78 -15.02
N GLN A 31 9.38 7.70 -16.25
CA GLN A 31 9.70 8.67 -17.30
C GLN A 31 9.10 10.06 -17.03
N LYS A 32 8.01 10.12 -16.26
CA LYS A 32 7.32 11.36 -15.91
C LYS A 32 7.82 11.94 -14.60
N ASP A 33 7.98 11.08 -13.59
CA ASP A 33 8.49 11.49 -12.29
C ASP A 33 9.18 10.30 -11.61
N ARG A 34 10.53 10.32 -11.61
CA ARG A 34 11.33 9.31 -10.90
C ARG A 34 11.27 9.48 -9.39
N SER A 35 11.06 10.71 -8.91
CA SER A 35 11.07 11.01 -7.47
C SER A 35 9.85 10.39 -6.79
N ALA A 36 8.68 10.39 -7.44
CA ALA A 36 7.47 9.74 -6.95
C ALA A 36 7.71 8.26 -6.56
N ALA A 37 8.31 7.49 -7.47
CA ALA A 37 8.61 6.08 -7.22
C ALA A 37 9.67 5.91 -6.11
N TYR A 38 10.71 6.74 -6.13
CA TYR A 38 11.80 6.65 -5.16
C TYR A 38 11.34 7.01 -3.73
N CYS A 39 10.61 8.12 -3.57
CA CYS A 39 10.08 8.55 -2.27
C CYS A 39 9.13 7.51 -1.69
N MET A 40 8.24 6.93 -2.50
CA MET A 40 7.34 5.87 -2.03
C MET A 40 8.11 4.62 -1.60
N ALA A 41 9.13 4.21 -2.37
CA ALA A 41 9.98 3.08 -2.01
C ALA A 41 10.73 3.31 -0.68
N GLN A 42 11.34 4.48 -0.51
CA GLN A 42 12.01 4.85 0.75
C GLN A 42 11.04 4.88 1.94
N TYR A 43 9.87 5.48 1.76
CA TYR A 43 8.84 5.54 2.80
C TYR A 43 8.42 4.13 3.24
N LEU A 44 8.19 3.23 2.28
CA LEU A 44 7.82 1.84 2.57
C LEU A 44 8.94 1.07 3.28
N ASP A 45 10.21 1.29 2.91
CA ASP A 45 11.36 0.70 3.60
C ASP A 45 11.43 1.14 5.07
N VAL A 46 11.31 2.46 5.33
CA VAL A 46 11.29 3.00 6.71
C VAL A 46 10.09 2.47 7.50
N ARG A 47 8.89 2.46 6.90
CA ARG A 47 7.68 1.92 7.53
C ARG A 47 7.84 0.44 7.89
N ASN A 48 8.45 -0.36 7.01
CA ASN A 48 8.68 -1.78 7.26
C ASN A 48 9.69 -2.02 8.38
N LYS A 49 10.78 -1.24 8.43
CA LYS A 49 11.75 -1.30 9.55
C LYS A 49 11.09 -0.97 10.89
N MET A 50 10.30 0.11 10.95
CA MET A 50 9.55 0.48 12.16
C MET A 50 8.55 -0.61 12.59
N LYS A 51 7.89 -1.26 11.63
CA LYS A 51 7.00 -2.40 11.89
C LYS A 51 7.75 -3.60 12.46
N GLN A 52 8.93 -3.92 11.92
CA GLN A 52 9.78 -5.00 12.43
C GLN A 52 10.24 -4.73 13.87
N GLU A 53 10.67 -3.50 14.19
CA GLU A 53 11.03 -3.09 15.55
C GLU A 53 9.86 -3.26 16.53
N LYS A 54 8.64 -2.94 16.10
CA LYS A 54 7.40 -3.10 16.88
C LYS A 54 6.84 -4.52 16.90
N LYS A 55 7.50 -5.49 16.24
CA LYS A 55 6.99 -6.87 16.05
C LYS A 55 5.60 -6.92 15.39
N GLU A 56 5.27 -5.92 14.57
CA GLU A 56 4.05 -5.86 13.77
C GLU A 56 4.32 -6.46 12.38
N TYR A 57 4.02 -7.75 12.22
CA TYR A 57 4.34 -8.47 10.98
C TYR A 57 3.31 -8.33 9.86
N SER A 58 2.17 -7.69 10.12
CA SER A 58 1.12 -7.57 9.08
C SER A 58 1.33 -6.33 8.21
N ILE A 59 1.49 -6.56 6.91
CA ILE A 59 1.46 -5.50 5.88
C ILE A 59 0.02 -4.96 5.73
N VAL A 60 -0.97 -5.83 5.94
CA VAL A 60 -2.40 -5.56 5.81
C VAL A 60 -2.97 -5.10 7.15
N ASP A 61 -3.67 -3.98 7.17
CA ASP A 61 -4.45 -3.56 8.34
C ASP A 61 -5.71 -4.44 8.44
N GLU A 62 -5.57 -5.65 8.98
CA GLU A 62 -6.68 -6.59 9.11
C GLU A 62 -7.88 -5.99 9.84
N ASN A 63 -7.66 -5.07 10.80
CA ASN A 63 -8.74 -4.49 11.59
C ASN A 63 -9.58 -3.54 10.74
N PHE A 64 -8.94 -2.73 9.89
CA PHE A 64 -9.64 -1.92 8.89
C PHE A 64 -10.42 -2.80 7.91
N TYR A 65 -9.78 -3.81 7.33
CA TYR A 65 -10.41 -4.67 6.33
C TYR A 65 -11.57 -5.52 6.88
N LYS A 66 -11.52 -5.92 8.16
CA LYS A 66 -12.64 -6.61 8.84
C LYS A 66 -13.89 -5.75 8.99
N GLN A 67 -13.78 -4.43 8.87
CA GLN A 67 -14.93 -3.51 8.92
C GLN A 67 -15.64 -3.38 7.57
N LEU A 68 -15.01 -3.84 6.48
CA LEU A 68 -15.57 -3.74 5.14
C LEU A 68 -16.47 -4.95 4.85
N GLN A 69 -17.74 -4.69 4.55
CA GLN A 69 -18.77 -5.74 4.33
C GLN A 69 -18.48 -6.65 3.14
N ASN A 70 -17.63 -6.22 2.22
CA ASN A 70 -17.28 -6.92 0.98
C ASN A 70 -15.93 -7.67 1.06
N VAL A 71 -15.36 -7.82 2.26
CA VAL A 71 -14.07 -8.50 2.46
C VAL A 71 -14.30 -9.80 3.23
N GLU A 72 -14.06 -10.92 2.56
CA GLU A 72 -14.05 -12.24 3.19
C GLU A 72 -12.61 -12.69 3.45
N PHE A 73 -12.28 -12.92 4.72
CA PHE A 73 -11.01 -13.53 5.10
C PHE A 73 -11.13 -15.04 4.96
N GLY A 74 -10.33 -15.64 4.07
CA GLY A 74 -10.31 -17.08 3.87
C GLY A 74 -10.05 -17.82 5.18
N ASN A 75 -11.01 -18.63 5.63
CA ASN A 75 -10.94 -19.33 6.91
C ASN A 75 -9.76 -20.31 6.96
N LYS A 76 -9.06 -20.28 8.09
CA LYS A 76 -8.03 -21.20 8.57
C LYS A 76 -8.35 -22.64 8.13
N LYS A 77 -7.53 -23.23 7.26
CA LYS A 77 -7.40 -24.68 7.22
C LYS A 77 -6.94 -25.11 8.62
N LYS A 78 -7.87 -25.60 9.45
CA LYS A 78 -7.54 -26.50 10.56
C LYS A 78 -6.68 -27.59 9.92
N LEU A 79 -5.37 -27.58 10.21
CA LEU A 79 -4.59 -28.80 10.12
C LEU A 79 -5.27 -29.76 11.10
N MET A 80 -6.14 -30.63 10.57
CA MET A 80 -6.57 -31.80 11.31
C MET A 80 -5.31 -32.61 11.59
N LYS A 81 -5.11 -32.91 12.87
CA LYS A 81 -4.08 -33.83 13.37
C LYS A 81 -4.24 -35.20 12.75
#